data_AF-A0A0S7Z6L5-F1
#
_entry.id   AF-A0A0S7Z6L5-F1
#
_cell.length_a   1.000
_cell.length_b   1.000
_cell.length_c   1.000
_cell.angle_alpha   90.00
_cell.angle_beta   90.00
_cell.angle_gamma   90.00
#
_symmetry.space_group_name_H-M   'P 1'
#
loop_
_entity.id
_entity.type
_entity.pdbx_description
1 polymer ?
#
loop_
_entity_poly.entity_id
_entity_poly.type
_entity_poly.pdbx_seq_one_letter_code
_entity_poly.pdbx_strand_id
1 'polypeptide(L)'
;MKQRINEEVKVDIGLVSQALNNTNATGKYHPIKEYRQVLAVLNGGAMAATKTTKIELLQAKDADGTDAKGIPTDAGQEATAEITANTLITEGTIDLTSVANTDIVTVNGISFTKAAATDATKREFADAAGLVTCINHATYGVPGVSASYSGNVVTVFSTEPGEVVITLEKTEVAGTITLATTKAQAFVEINSGKIDKKNGFNHVAVKVTTTANSNVAVVMLRGNARFTPEQKVGAKAVV
;
A
#
# COMPACT_ATOMS: atom_id res chain seq x y z
N MET A 1 32.70 13.09 -1.14
CA MET A 1 31.86 12.49 -2.20
C MET A 1 30.59 12.00 -1.52
N LYS A 2 29.40 12.37 -1.98
CA LYS A 2 28.15 11.87 -1.39
C LYS A 2 28.05 10.38 -1.75
N GLN A 3 27.89 9.53 -0.75
CA GLN A 3 27.81 8.09 -0.95
C GLN A 3 26.51 7.75 -1.72
N ARG A 4 26.56 6.78 -2.61
CA ARG A 4 25.37 6.39 -3.40
C ARG A 4 24.42 5.58 -2.52
N ILE A 5 23.12 5.66 -2.75
CA ILE A 5 22.12 4.94 -1.94
C ILE A 5 22.37 3.41 -1.95
N ASN A 6 22.79 2.85 -3.08
CA ASN A 6 23.12 1.43 -3.21
C ASN A 6 24.41 1.01 -2.46
N GLU A 7 25.18 1.98 -1.96
CA GLU A 7 26.37 1.79 -1.12
C GLU A 7 26.06 2.00 0.37
N GLU A 8 24.86 2.47 0.71
CA GLU A 8 24.38 2.67 2.09
C GLU A 8 23.37 1.60 2.50
N VAL A 9 22.53 1.17 1.57
CA VAL A 9 21.40 0.26 1.81
C VAL A 9 21.49 -0.96 0.92
N LYS A 10 21.28 -2.13 1.50
CA LYS A 10 21.14 -3.39 0.77
C LYS A 10 19.69 -3.55 0.32
N VAL A 11 19.49 -3.76 -0.98
CA VAL A 11 18.16 -3.98 -1.57
C VAL A 11 17.97 -5.46 -1.82
N ASP A 12 16.92 -6.03 -1.24
CA ASP A 12 16.58 -7.44 -1.35
C ASP A 12 15.12 -7.62 -1.77
N ILE A 13 14.82 -8.79 -2.35
CA ILE A 13 13.45 -9.22 -2.59
C ILE A 13 12.92 -9.77 -1.26
N GLY A 14 12.03 -9.02 -0.62
CA GLY A 14 11.36 -9.44 0.61
C GLY A 14 10.34 -10.53 0.32
N LEU A 15 9.48 -10.31 -0.68
CA LEU A 15 8.53 -11.30 -1.21
C LEU A 15 8.43 -11.11 -2.73
N VAL A 16 8.64 -12.18 -3.48
CA VAL A 16 8.46 -12.17 -4.94
C VAL A 16 7.00 -11.87 -5.26
N SER A 17 6.77 -11.11 -6.33
CA SER A 17 5.41 -10.81 -6.80
C SER A 17 4.63 -12.10 -7.03
N GLN A 18 3.49 -12.23 -6.35
CA GLN A 18 2.63 -13.39 -6.45
C GLN A 18 1.19 -13.03 -6.09
N ALA A 19 0.25 -13.79 -6.66
CA ALA A 19 -1.15 -13.68 -6.32
C ALA A 19 -1.42 -14.40 -5.01
N LEU A 20 -2.00 -13.68 -4.05
CA LEU A 20 -2.52 -14.26 -2.81
C LEU A 20 -4.04 -14.09 -2.83
N ASN A 21 -4.75 -15.19 -2.56
CA ASN A 21 -6.21 -15.25 -2.58
C ASN A 21 -6.71 -15.60 -1.17
N ASN A 22 -6.98 -14.58 -0.35
CA ASN A 22 -7.39 -14.75 1.05
C ASN A 22 -6.42 -15.63 1.86
N THR A 23 -5.11 -15.43 1.66
CA THR A 23 -4.07 -16.28 2.25
C THR A 23 -2.85 -15.45 2.65
N ASN A 24 -1.82 -16.13 3.11
CA ASN A 24 -0.53 -15.53 3.45
C ASN A 24 0.62 -16.23 2.74
N ALA A 25 1.72 -15.51 2.59
CA ALA A 25 3.00 -16.06 2.15
C ALA A 25 4.14 -15.39 2.90
N THR A 26 5.18 -16.18 3.18
CA THR A 26 6.41 -15.71 3.82
C THR A 26 7.53 -15.74 2.79
N GLY A 27 8.29 -14.65 2.72
CA GLY A 27 9.49 -14.55 1.92
C GLY A 27 10.67 -15.35 2.48
N LYS A 28 11.82 -15.22 1.83
CA LYS A 28 13.05 -15.85 2.32
C LYS A 28 13.56 -15.13 3.57
N TYR A 29 14.15 -15.89 4.49
CA TYR A 29 14.84 -15.37 5.66
C TYR A 29 16.24 -14.88 5.26
N HIS A 30 16.49 -13.60 5.46
CA HIS A 30 17.75 -12.94 5.12
C HIS A 30 18.58 -12.66 6.37
N PRO A 31 19.90 -12.90 6.35
CA PRO A 31 20.75 -12.64 7.51
C PRO A 31 20.84 -11.15 7.80
N ILE A 32 20.80 -10.76 9.08
CA ILE A 32 20.89 -9.35 9.50
C ILE A 32 22.18 -9.03 10.26
N LYS A 33 23.16 -9.93 10.26
CA LYS A 33 24.40 -9.81 11.03
C LYS A 33 25.19 -8.52 10.75
N GLU A 34 25.12 -8.02 9.53
CA GLU A 34 25.87 -6.85 9.08
C GLU A 34 25.04 -5.56 9.04
N TYR A 35 23.74 -5.64 9.34
CA TYR A 35 22.78 -4.56 9.13
C TYR A 35 22.07 -4.22 10.44
N ARG A 36 21.89 -2.92 10.69
CA ARG A 36 21.28 -2.45 11.94
C ARG A 36 19.82 -2.04 11.79
N GLN A 37 19.33 -1.88 10.57
CA GLN A 37 17.94 -1.54 10.27
C GLN A 37 17.38 -2.44 9.17
N VAL A 38 16.08 -2.70 9.26
CA VAL A 38 15.32 -3.38 8.21
C VAL A 38 14.05 -2.59 7.97
N LEU A 39 13.86 -2.13 6.74
CA LEU A 39 12.63 -1.52 6.23
C LEU A 39 12.05 -2.46 5.17
N ALA A 40 10.80 -2.88 5.32
CA ALA A 40 10.11 -3.64 4.30
C ALA A 40 8.94 -2.82 3.75
N VAL A 41 8.89 -2.70 2.43
CA VAL A 41 7.89 -1.91 1.69
C VAL A 41 7.01 -2.86 0.89
N LEU A 42 5.76 -2.97 1.30
CA LEU A 42 4.71 -3.72 0.62
C LEU A 42 4.07 -2.85 -0.45
N ASN A 43 3.95 -3.42 -1.65
CA ASN A 43 3.05 -2.94 -2.68
C ASN A 43 1.85 -3.89 -2.74
N GLY A 44 0.65 -3.33 -2.54
CA GLY A 44 -0.62 -4.04 -2.64
C GLY A 44 -1.60 -3.29 -3.56
N GLY A 45 -2.57 -4.01 -4.10
CA GLY A 45 -3.56 -3.46 -5.03
C GLY A 45 -4.73 -4.39 -5.25
N ALA A 46 -5.63 -4.08 -6.17
CA ALA A 46 -6.80 -4.90 -6.50
C ALA A 46 -7.57 -5.43 -5.26
N MET A 47 -7.95 -4.54 -4.35
CA MET A 47 -8.72 -4.89 -3.15
C MET A 47 -10.12 -4.31 -3.24
N ALA A 48 -11.14 -5.16 -3.17
CA ALA A 48 -12.52 -4.71 -2.95
C ALA A 48 -12.67 -4.08 -1.56
N ALA A 49 -13.72 -3.27 -1.38
CA ALA A 49 -14.07 -2.71 -0.07
C ALA A 49 -14.08 -3.78 1.04
N THR A 50 -13.74 -3.37 2.27
CA THR A 50 -13.58 -4.20 3.49
C THR A 50 -12.38 -5.15 3.52
N LYS A 51 -11.66 -5.33 2.40
CA LYS A 51 -10.47 -6.18 2.37
C LYS A 51 -9.25 -5.46 2.94
N THR A 52 -8.28 -6.24 3.40
CA THR A 52 -7.03 -5.76 3.96
C THR A 52 -5.84 -6.53 3.41
N THR A 53 -4.67 -5.89 3.39
CA THR A 53 -3.38 -6.54 3.16
C THR A 53 -2.40 -6.08 4.21
N LYS A 54 -1.90 -7.02 5.01
CA LYS A 54 -0.99 -6.81 6.12
C LYS A 54 0.42 -7.28 5.77
N ILE A 55 1.42 -6.48 6.12
CA ILE A 55 2.83 -6.84 6.13
C ILE A 55 3.29 -7.06 7.58
N GLU A 56 4.11 -8.08 7.79
CA GLU A 56 4.65 -8.49 9.09
C GLU A 56 6.13 -8.85 8.95
N LEU A 57 6.97 -8.43 9.90
CA LEU A 57 8.36 -8.88 9.99
C LEU A 57 8.50 -10.07 10.94
N LEU A 58 9.09 -11.14 10.43
CA LEU A 58 9.41 -12.34 11.18
C LEU A 58 10.92 -12.45 11.39
N GLN A 59 11.32 -12.95 12.55
CA GLN A 59 12.71 -13.35 12.84
C GLN A 59 12.83 -14.87 12.89
N ALA A 60 13.99 -15.39 12.48
CA ALA A 60 14.34 -16.81 12.61
C ALA A 60 15.84 -16.98 12.98
N LYS A 61 16.20 -18.21 13.34
CA LYS A 61 17.58 -18.60 13.66
C LYS A 61 18.45 -18.90 12.44
N ASP A 62 17.82 -19.18 11.30
CA ASP A 62 18.49 -19.53 10.04
C ASP A 62 17.65 -19.12 8.82
N ALA A 63 18.15 -19.45 7.63
CA ALA A 63 17.51 -19.16 6.35
C ALA A 63 16.27 -20.04 6.06
N ASP A 64 16.13 -21.15 6.77
CA ASP A 64 15.03 -22.11 6.62
C ASP A 64 13.82 -21.74 7.49
N GLY A 65 13.98 -20.76 8.39
CA GLY A 65 12.90 -20.27 9.23
C GLY A 65 12.79 -21.00 10.57
N THR A 66 13.85 -21.65 11.04
CA THR A 66 13.84 -22.35 12.33
C THR A 66 13.43 -21.41 13.48
N ASP A 67 12.45 -21.85 14.26
CA ASP A 67 11.80 -21.14 15.36
C ASP A 67 11.21 -19.77 14.98
N ALA A 68 10.79 -19.60 13.72
CA ALA A 68 10.22 -18.36 13.22
C ALA A 68 9.13 -17.77 14.14
N LYS A 69 9.26 -16.48 14.44
CA LYS A 69 8.29 -15.72 15.26
C LYS A 69 8.25 -14.24 14.85
N GLY A 70 7.19 -13.55 15.27
CA GLY A 70 7.07 -12.10 15.11
C GLY A 70 8.20 -11.34 15.81
N ILE A 71 8.51 -10.15 15.29
CA ILE A 71 9.47 -9.23 15.91
C ILE A 71 8.70 -8.20 16.74
N PRO A 72 8.96 -8.07 18.04
CA PRO A 72 8.27 -7.08 18.86
C PRO A 72 8.77 -5.66 18.58
N THR A 73 7.86 -4.72 18.60
CA THR A 73 8.09 -3.27 18.60
C THR A 73 8.45 -2.78 20.02
N ASP A 74 8.79 -1.50 20.18
CA ASP A 74 8.92 -0.86 21.49
C ASP A 74 7.65 -0.97 22.35
N ALA A 75 6.48 -1.02 21.72
CA ALA A 75 5.19 -1.17 22.37
C ALA A 75 4.84 -2.64 22.71
N GLY A 76 5.75 -3.59 22.46
CA GLY A 76 5.52 -5.02 22.69
C GLY A 76 4.59 -5.71 21.69
N GLN A 77 4.09 -4.97 20.68
CA GLN A 77 3.28 -5.50 19.58
C GLN A 77 4.16 -6.07 18.47
N GLU A 78 3.64 -6.95 17.62
CA GLU A 78 4.36 -7.42 16.44
C GLU A 78 4.59 -6.29 15.43
N ALA A 79 5.77 -6.25 14.83
CA ALA A 79 6.16 -5.31 13.78
C ALA A 79 5.34 -5.59 12.52
N THR A 80 4.22 -4.88 12.41
CA THR A 80 3.24 -5.03 11.33
C THR A 80 2.75 -3.68 10.83
N ALA A 81 2.26 -3.65 9.59
CA ALA A 81 1.48 -2.56 9.05
C ALA A 81 0.36 -3.13 8.17
N GLU A 82 -0.79 -2.48 8.12
CA GLU A 82 -1.96 -2.96 7.39
C GLU A 82 -2.46 -1.89 6.43
N ILE A 83 -2.69 -2.30 5.18
CA ILE A 83 -3.43 -1.53 4.21
C ILE A 83 -4.89 -1.94 4.33
N THR A 84 -5.76 -0.97 4.60
CA THR A 84 -7.22 -1.14 4.53
C THR A 84 -7.71 -0.65 3.18
N ALA A 85 -8.51 -1.45 2.48
CA ALA A 85 -9.08 -1.05 1.20
C ALA A 85 -9.81 0.30 1.34
N ASN A 86 -9.64 1.13 0.32
CA ASN A 86 -10.22 2.46 0.18
C ASN A 86 -9.73 3.54 1.16
N THR A 87 -8.76 3.24 2.01
CA THR A 87 -8.22 4.20 3.00
C THR A 87 -6.73 4.46 2.76
N LEU A 88 -6.35 5.74 2.67
CA LEU A 88 -4.96 6.19 2.46
C LEU A 88 -4.26 5.50 1.26
N ILE A 89 -4.98 5.34 0.15
CA ILE A 89 -4.51 4.68 -1.08
C ILE A 89 -3.89 5.69 -2.04
N THR A 90 -3.13 5.24 -3.03
CA THR A 90 -2.60 6.13 -4.08
C THR A 90 -3.44 6.10 -5.36
N GLU A 91 -4.23 5.04 -5.55
CA GLU A 91 -5.19 4.91 -6.66
C GLU A 91 -6.33 3.97 -6.28
N GLY A 92 -7.54 4.32 -6.70
CA GLY A 92 -8.74 3.49 -6.53
C GLY A 92 -9.77 3.74 -7.61
N THR A 93 -10.79 2.88 -7.63
CA THR A 93 -11.91 2.96 -8.57
C THR A 93 -13.24 3.08 -7.86
N ILE A 94 -14.15 3.79 -8.50
CA ILE A 94 -15.54 3.99 -8.10
C ILE A 94 -16.41 3.52 -9.28
N ASP A 95 -17.08 2.39 -9.13
CA ASP A 95 -18.04 1.88 -10.11
C ASP A 95 -19.43 2.44 -9.81
N LEU A 96 -19.99 3.15 -10.79
CA LEU A 96 -21.27 3.82 -10.73
C LEU A 96 -22.36 3.11 -11.54
N THR A 97 -22.16 1.85 -11.93
CA THR A 97 -23.08 1.11 -12.81
C THR A 97 -24.53 1.10 -12.30
N SER A 98 -24.72 1.05 -10.98
CA SER A 98 -26.04 1.00 -10.35
C SER A 98 -26.31 2.20 -9.43
N VAL A 99 -25.58 3.32 -9.61
CA VAL A 99 -25.75 4.51 -8.78
C VAL A 99 -27.13 5.14 -9.02
N ALA A 100 -27.79 5.59 -7.96
CA ALA A 100 -29.07 6.29 -8.03
C ALA A 100 -28.97 7.71 -7.47
N ASN A 101 -29.89 8.59 -7.86
CA ASN A 101 -29.94 9.95 -7.31
C ASN A 101 -29.99 9.90 -5.78
N THR A 102 -29.34 10.87 -5.13
CA THR A 102 -29.10 10.97 -3.68
C THR A 102 -27.99 10.09 -3.11
N ASP A 103 -27.48 9.11 -3.85
CA ASP A 103 -26.26 8.41 -3.43
C ASP A 103 -25.07 9.38 -3.41
N ILE A 104 -24.12 9.15 -2.51
CA ILE A 104 -22.98 10.04 -2.27
C ILE A 104 -21.68 9.26 -2.42
N VAL A 105 -20.74 9.84 -3.17
CA VAL A 105 -19.33 9.44 -3.19
C VAL A 105 -18.55 10.48 -2.42
N THR A 106 -17.72 10.05 -1.46
CA THR A 106 -16.83 10.95 -0.73
C THR A 106 -15.38 10.63 -1.07
N VAL A 107 -14.61 11.65 -1.42
CA VAL A 107 -13.17 11.55 -1.74
C VAL A 107 -12.42 12.53 -0.84
N ASN A 108 -11.52 12.04 0.02
CA ASN A 108 -10.80 12.85 1.00
C ASN A 108 -11.70 13.78 1.83
N GLY A 109 -12.85 13.25 2.27
CA GLY A 109 -13.83 14.00 3.06
C GLY A 109 -14.72 14.96 2.26
N ILE A 110 -14.52 15.09 0.95
CA ILE A 110 -15.38 15.91 0.08
C ILE A 110 -16.46 15.02 -0.55
N SER A 111 -17.72 15.32 -0.25
CA SER A 111 -18.87 14.62 -0.78
C SER A 111 -19.34 15.16 -2.14
N PHE A 112 -19.63 14.23 -3.04
CA PHE A 112 -20.25 14.44 -4.34
C PHE A 112 -21.56 13.66 -4.37
N THR A 113 -22.66 14.32 -4.74
CA THR A 113 -24.00 13.71 -4.71
C THR A 113 -24.46 13.38 -6.11
N LYS A 114 -24.93 12.15 -6.32
CA LYS A 114 -25.57 11.76 -7.58
C LYS A 114 -26.89 12.55 -7.73
N ALA A 115 -27.02 13.26 -8.84
CA ALA A 115 -28.20 14.06 -9.17
C ALA A 115 -28.63 13.81 -10.63
N ALA A 116 -29.73 14.46 -11.04
CA ALA A 116 -30.22 14.36 -12.42
C ALA A 116 -29.30 15.06 -13.44
N ALA A 117 -28.55 16.08 -13.01
CA ALA A 117 -27.62 16.84 -13.83
C ALA A 117 -26.29 17.05 -13.09
N THR A 118 -25.22 17.28 -13.83
CA THR A 118 -23.91 17.63 -13.28
C THR A 118 -23.86 19.12 -12.98
N ASP A 119 -23.54 19.48 -11.74
CA ASP A 119 -23.24 20.84 -11.30
C ASP A 119 -22.01 20.78 -10.39
N ALA A 120 -20.83 21.08 -10.96
CA ALA A 120 -19.57 21.00 -10.24
C ALA A 120 -19.46 22.01 -9.08
N THR A 121 -20.20 23.13 -9.13
CA THR A 121 -20.21 24.14 -8.06
C THR A 121 -20.97 23.66 -6.83
N LYS A 122 -21.96 22.79 -7.04
CA LYS A 122 -22.71 22.12 -5.98
C LYS A 122 -22.21 20.72 -5.64
N ARG A 123 -21.18 20.24 -6.36
CA ARG A 123 -20.65 18.87 -6.29
C ARG A 123 -21.70 17.81 -6.61
N GLU A 124 -22.59 18.12 -7.55
CA GLU A 124 -23.60 17.21 -8.05
C GLU A 124 -23.13 16.57 -9.36
N PHE A 125 -23.32 15.26 -9.54
CA PHE A 125 -22.92 14.56 -10.75
C PHE A 125 -24.08 13.76 -11.36
N ALA A 126 -24.19 13.77 -12.70
CA ALA A 126 -25.18 12.97 -13.42
C ALA A 126 -24.72 11.53 -13.70
N ASP A 127 -23.42 11.32 -13.91
CA ASP A 127 -22.81 10.07 -14.35
C ASP A 127 -21.30 10.07 -14.04
N ALA A 128 -20.55 9.06 -14.53
CA ALA A 128 -19.12 8.95 -14.33
C ALA A 128 -18.32 10.14 -14.89
N ALA A 129 -18.68 10.66 -16.07
CA ALA A 129 -18.04 11.83 -16.66
C ALA A 129 -18.31 13.09 -15.84
N GLY A 130 -19.54 13.21 -15.32
CA GLY A 130 -19.94 14.25 -14.38
C GLY A 130 -19.14 14.20 -13.08
N LEU A 131 -18.95 13.01 -12.50
CA LEU A 131 -18.17 12.85 -11.27
C LEU A 131 -16.70 13.25 -11.50
N VAL A 132 -16.11 12.85 -12.63
CA VAL A 132 -14.75 13.29 -13.01
C VAL A 132 -14.67 14.80 -13.12
N THR A 133 -15.67 15.44 -13.73
CA THR A 133 -15.74 16.91 -13.86
C THR A 133 -15.78 17.57 -12.48
N CYS A 134 -16.57 17.03 -11.55
CA CYS A 134 -16.67 17.55 -10.20
C CYS A 134 -15.37 17.36 -9.40
N ILE A 135 -14.73 16.18 -9.47
CA ILE A 135 -13.47 15.90 -8.75
C ILE A 135 -12.33 16.77 -9.26
N ASN A 136 -12.20 16.93 -10.59
CA ASN A 136 -11.12 17.70 -11.21
C ASN A 136 -11.38 19.21 -11.25
N HIS A 137 -12.51 19.69 -10.71
CA HIS A 137 -12.84 21.10 -10.76
C HIS A 137 -11.82 21.93 -9.95
N ALA A 138 -11.24 22.97 -10.55
CA ALA A 138 -10.15 23.75 -9.96
C ALA A 138 -10.48 24.36 -8.57
N THR A 139 -11.71 24.84 -8.36
CA THR A 139 -12.15 25.46 -7.10
C THR A 139 -12.85 24.49 -6.14
N TYR A 140 -13.81 23.70 -6.63
CA TYR A 140 -14.70 22.88 -5.80
C TYR A 140 -14.34 21.40 -5.76
N GLY A 141 -13.37 20.96 -6.56
CA GLY A 141 -12.90 19.59 -6.63
C GLY A 141 -12.05 19.17 -5.44
N VAL A 142 -11.25 18.12 -5.61
CA VAL A 142 -10.45 17.53 -4.53
C VAL A 142 -8.98 17.91 -4.71
N PRO A 143 -8.40 18.73 -3.82
CA PRO A 143 -6.98 19.07 -3.90
C PRO A 143 -6.09 17.82 -3.85
N GLY A 144 -5.07 17.76 -4.72
CA GLY A 144 -4.11 16.66 -4.76
C GLY A 144 -4.63 15.36 -5.41
N VAL A 145 -5.85 15.35 -5.93
CA VAL A 145 -6.48 14.18 -6.55
C VAL A 145 -6.92 14.52 -7.97
N SER A 146 -6.65 13.61 -8.90
CA SER A 146 -7.19 13.64 -10.25
C SER A 146 -8.04 12.42 -10.51
N ALA A 147 -9.01 12.55 -11.42
CA ALA A 147 -9.92 11.51 -11.83
C ALA A 147 -9.97 11.35 -13.35
N SER A 148 -10.24 10.13 -13.79
CA SER A 148 -10.56 9.76 -15.18
C SER A 148 -11.68 8.72 -15.16
N TYR A 149 -12.33 8.46 -16.29
CA TYR A 149 -13.39 7.45 -16.37
C TYR A 149 -13.27 6.58 -17.61
N SER A 150 -13.78 5.36 -17.51
CA SER A 150 -14.00 4.43 -18.62
C SER A 150 -15.33 3.71 -18.40
N GLY A 151 -16.31 3.96 -19.28
CA GLY A 151 -17.68 3.51 -19.06
C GLY A 151 -18.24 4.10 -17.75
N ASN A 152 -18.74 3.23 -16.86
CA ASN A 152 -19.31 3.64 -15.58
C ASN A 152 -18.28 3.66 -14.43
N VAL A 153 -17.01 3.37 -14.70
CA VAL A 153 -15.97 3.29 -13.66
C VAL A 153 -15.12 4.56 -13.71
N VAL A 154 -15.05 5.25 -12.56
CA VAL A 154 -14.16 6.39 -12.33
C VAL A 154 -12.90 5.90 -11.61
N THR A 155 -11.72 6.19 -12.16
CA THR A 155 -10.43 5.97 -11.51
C THR A 155 -9.93 7.27 -10.92
N VAL A 156 -9.65 7.29 -9.62
CA VAL A 156 -9.01 8.40 -8.92
C VAL A 156 -7.55 8.06 -8.61
N PHE A 157 -6.66 9.03 -8.74
CA PHE A 157 -5.23 8.88 -8.48
C PHE A 157 -4.63 10.15 -7.90
N SER A 158 -3.60 9.97 -7.09
CA SER A 158 -2.82 11.07 -6.51
C SER A 158 -2.09 11.86 -7.60
N THR A 159 -2.19 13.19 -7.56
CA THR A 159 -1.43 14.06 -8.50
C THR A 159 0.04 14.16 -8.15
N GLU A 160 0.38 13.90 -6.88
CA GLU A 160 1.74 13.91 -6.35
C GLU A 160 2.01 12.54 -5.69
N PRO A 161 2.41 11.53 -6.49
CA PRO A 161 2.64 10.18 -5.98
C PRO A 161 3.66 10.18 -4.84
N GLY A 162 3.24 9.67 -3.68
CA GLY A 162 4.05 9.63 -2.45
C GLY A 162 3.79 10.76 -1.47
N GLU A 163 3.16 11.86 -1.89
CA GLU A 163 2.87 13.02 -1.04
C GLU A 163 1.37 13.15 -0.69
N VAL A 164 0.49 12.74 -1.61
CA VAL A 164 -0.96 12.74 -1.39
C VAL A 164 -1.53 11.32 -1.41
N VAL A 165 -2.38 11.03 -0.43
CA VAL A 165 -3.15 9.79 -0.30
C VAL A 165 -4.65 10.07 -0.43
N ILE A 166 -5.40 9.03 -0.77
CA ILE A 166 -6.82 9.07 -1.10
C ILE A 166 -7.58 8.19 -0.12
N THR A 167 -8.66 8.70 0.44
CA THR A 167 -9.68 7.91 1.13
C THR A 167 -10.99 8.03 0.35
N LEU A 168 -11.57 6.88 0.02
CA LEU A 168 -12.84 6.74 -0.68
C LEU A 168 -13.90 6.19 0.26
N GLU A 169 -15.02 6.89 0.34
CA GLU A 169 -16.20 6.45 1.09
C GLU A 169 -17.44 6.62 0.21
N LYS A 170 -18.53 5.98 0.63
CA LYS A 170 -19.81 6.06 -0.05
C LYS A 170 -20.96 6.08 0.96
N THR A 171 -22.04 6.72 0.57
CA THR A 171 -23.34 6.60 1.23
C THR A 171 -24.35 6.21 0.17
N GLU A 172 -24.91 5.02 0.29
CA GLU A 172 -25.92 4.48 -0.63
C GLU A 172 -27.29 4.66 -0.01
N VAL A 173 -28.20 5.30 -0.75
CA VAL A 173 -29.59 5.52 -0.34
C VAL A 173 -30.53 4.65 -1.17
N ALA A 174 -30.35 4.64 -2.49
CA ALA A 174 -31.24 3.92 -3.41
C ALA A 174 -30.50 3.05 -4.44
N GLY A 175 -29.23 3.36 -4.72
CA GLY A 175 -28.42 2.63 -5.68
C GLY A 175 -27.28 1.84 -5.03
N THR A 176 -26.29 1.50 -5.85
CA THR A 176 -25.06 0.84 -5.42
C THR A 176 -23.84 1.47 -6.08
N ILE A 177 -22.85 1.77 -5.27
CA ILE A 177 -21.52 2.27 -5.62
C ILE A 177 -20.51 1.21 -5.19
N THR A 178 -19.69 0.71 -6.10
CA THR A 178 -18.62 -0.24 -5.71
C THR A 178 -17.28 0.47 -5.67
N LEU A 179 -16.61 0.41 -4.52
CA LEU A 179 -15.27 0.97 -4.34
C LEU A 179 -14.22 -0.14 -4.36
N ALA A 180 -13.07 0.14 -4.96
CA ALA A 180 -11.92 -0.75 -4.92
C ALA A 180 -10.60 0.04 -4.90
N THR A 181 -9.59 -0.52 -4.26
CA THR A 181 -8.21 -0.04 -4.30
C THR A 181 -7.47 -0.72 -5.42
N THR A 182 -6.78 0.06 -6.25
CA THR A 182 -5.91 -0.48 -7.31
C THR A 182 -4.44 -0.34 -6.95
N LYS A 183 -4.05 0.69 -6.18
CA LYS A 183 -2.67 0.89 -5.71
C LYS A 183 -2.63 1.42 -4.28
N ALA A 184 -1.88 0.74 -3.43
CA ALA A 184 -1.57 1.17 -2.07
C ALA A 184 -0.22 0.61 -1.62
N GLN A 185 0.39 1.28 -0.65
CA GLN A 185 1.66 0.87 -0.08
C GLN A 185 1.57 0.88 1.45
N ALA A 186 2.29 -0.04 2.07
CA ALA A 186 2.57 0.01 3.50
C ALA A 186 4.04 -0.30 3.72
N PHE A 187 4.59 0.20 4.82
CA PHE A 187 5.93 -0.15 5.21
C PHE A 187 6.00 -0.44 6.70
N VAL A 188 6.98 -1.27 7.06
CA VAL A 188 7.31 -1.58 8.44
C VAL A 188 8.82 -1.52 8.59
N GLU A 189 9.29 -0.79 9.60
CA GLU A 189 10.71 -0.66 9.90
C GLU A 189 11.00 -1.12 11.32
N ILE A 190 12.14 -1.80 11.49
CA ILE A 190 12.70 -2.12 12.79
C ILE A 190 14.19 -1.79 12.85
N ASN A 191 14.66 -1.52 14.07
CA ASN A 191 16.08 -1.62 14.39
C ASN A 191 16.43 -3.06 14.78
N SER A 192 17.64 -3.51 14.44
CA SER A 192 18.17 -4.82 14.79
C SER A 192 18.26 -5.08 16.31
N GLY A 193 18.16 -4.04 17.14
CA GLY A 193 18.01 -4.17 18.60
C GLY A 193 16.71 -4.85 19.03
N LYS A 194 15.70 -4.93 18.15
CA LYS A 194 14.44 -5.64 18.38
C LYS A 194 14.49 -7.14 18.11
N ILE A 195 15.59 -7.61 17.52
CA ILE A 195 15.78 -9.02 17.20
C ILE A 195 16.34 -9.72 18.44
N ASP A 196 15.82 -10.91 18.71
CA ASP A 196 16.16 -11.74 19.86
C ASP A 196 17.51 -12.45 19.67
N LYS A 197 18.56 -11.64 19.52
CA LYS A 197 19.93 -12.11 19.27
C LYS A 197 20.45 -12.98 20.42
N LYS A 198 19.96 -12.76 21.65
CA LYS A 198 20.32 -13.55 22.84
C LYS A 198 19.92 -15.02 22.67
N ASN A 199 18.78 -15.27 22.02
CA ASN A 199 18.30 -16.62 21.75
C ASN A 199 18.67 -17.13 20.34
N GLY A 200 19.65 -16.48 19.69
CA GLY A 200 20.22 -16.94 18.41
C GLY A 200 19.50 -16.47 17.16
N PHE A 201 18.48 -15.61 17.27
CA PHE A 201 17.78 -15.06 16.12
C PHE A 201 18.67 -14.06 15.36
N ASN A 202 18.84 -14.29 14.06
CA ASN A 202 19.77 -13.51 13.23
C ASN A 202 19.35 -13.45 11.74
N HIS A 203 18.14 -13.89 11.41
CA HIS A 203 17.53 -13.70 10.09
C HIS A 203 16.19 -13.00 10.21
N VAL A 204 15.81 -12.25 9.17
CA VAL A 204 14.51 -11.59 9.04
C VAL A 204 13.87 -11.96 7.72
N ALA A 205 12.58 -12.26 7.74
CA ALA A 205 11.74 -12.41 6.57
C ALA A 205 10.54 -11.47 6.66
N VAL A 206 9.87 -11.30 5.53
CA VAL A 206 8.59 -10.59 5.47
C VAL A 206 7.49 -11.61 5.22
N LYS A 207 6.42 -11.53 6.00
CA LYS A 207 5.17 -12.22 5.74
C LYS A 207 4.13 -11.22 5.27
N VAL A 208 3.39 -11.59 4.23
CA VAL A 208 2.23 -10.83 3.76
C VAL A 208 1.00 -11.69 3.96
N THR A 209 -0.05 -11.11 4.54
CA THR A 209 -1.36 -11.74 4.72
C THR A 209 -2.40 -10.84 4.07
N THR A 210 -3.24 -11.36 3.19
CA THR A 210 -4.31 -10.58 2.56
C THR A 210 -5.64 -11.29 2.69
N THR A 211 -6.71 -10.51 2.84
CA THR A 211 -8.10 -10.96 2.69
C THR A 211 -8.66 -10.60 1.31
N ALA A 212 -7.86 -10.05 0.41
CA ALA A 212 -8.21 -9.82 -0.99
C ALA A 212 -7.70 -10.94 -1.90
N ASN A 213 -8.15 -10.91 -3.16
CA ASN A 213 -7.51 -11.63 -4.26
C ASN A 213 -6.60 -10.63 -4.96
N SER A 214 -5.35 -10.55 -4.50
CA SER A 214 -4.44 -9.46 -4.85
C SER A 214 -3.07 -9.98 -5.25
N ASN A 215 -2.44 -9.28 -6.20
CA ASN A 215 -1.05 -9.48 -6.51
C ASN A 215 -0.21 -8.59 -5.59
N VAL A 216 0.61 -9.19 -4.74
CA VAL A 216 1.42 -8.47 -3.74
C VAL A 216 2.90 -8.68 -4.00
N ALA A 217 3.72 -7.69 -3.63
CA ALA A 217 5.17 -7.81 -3.68
C ALA A 217 5.79 -6.99 -2.53
N VAL A 218 6.94 -7.42 -2.03
CA VAL A 218 7.68 -6.68 -1.01
C VAL A 218 9.12 -6.48 -1.42
N VAL A 219 9.57 -5.23 -1.36
CA VAL A 219 10.99 -4.89 -1.38
C VAL A 219 11.46 -4.75 0.07
N MET A 220 12.58 -5.38 0.40
CA MET A 220 13.19 -5.25 1.71
C MET A 220 14.51 -4.50 1.58
N LEU A 221 14.72 -3.55 2.47
CA LEU A 221 15.88 -2.69 2.56
C LEU A 221 16.57 -2.98 3.89
N ARG A 222 17.81 -3.44 3.86
CA ARG A 222 18.65 -3.58 5.06
C ARG A 222 19.65 -2.42 5.10
N GLY A 223 19.48 -1.55 6.08
CA GLY A 223 20.20 -0.28 6.21
C GLY A 223 21.17 -0.23 7.39
N ASN A 224 21.92 0.88 7.47
CA ASN A 224 22.92 1.13 8.52
C ASN A 224 23.88 -0.07 8.65
N ALA A 225 24.49 -0.38 7.51
CA ALA A 225 25.39 -1.51 7.37
C ALA A 225 26.74 -1.22 8.06
N ARG A 226 27.36 -2.26 8.63
CA ARG A 226 28.71 -2.16 9.22
C ARG A 226 29.77 -1.91 8.15
N PHE A 227 29.53 -2.38 6.93
CA PHE A 227 30.40 -2.25 5.76
C PHE A 227 29.55 -1.83 4.57
N THR A 228 30.19 -1.28 3.53
CA THR A 228 29.52 -0.95 2.28
C THR A 228 28.84 -2.19 1.69
N PRO A 229 27.51 -2.20 1.53
CA PRO A 229 26.81 -3.36 1.02
C PRO A 229 27.19 -3.66 -0.43
N GLU A 230 27.49 -4.93 -0.70
CA GLU A 230 27.63 -5.39 -2.08
C GLU A 230 26.27 -5.83 -2.65
N GLN A 231 25.83 -5.21 -3.74
CA GLN A 231 24.61 -5.59 -4.42
C GLN A 231 24.82 -6.87 -5.25
N LYS A 232 24.05 -7.92 -4.94
CA LYS A 232 24.04 -9.21 -5.63
C LYS A 232 22.71 -9.32 -6.38
N VAL A 233 22.67 -8.72 -7.57
CA VAL A 233 21.47 -8.54 -8.40
C VAL A 233 21.75 -9.04 -9.82
N GLY A 234 20.70 -9.38 -10.58
CA GLY A 234 20.84 -9.90 -11.95
C GLY A 234 21.41 -8.89 -12.96
N ALA A 235 21.19 -7.60 -12.72
CA ALA A 235 21.76 -6.51 -13.52
C ALA A 235 21.87 -5.23 -12.68
N LYS A 236 22.87 -4.39 -12.96
CA LYS A 236 23.00 -3.05 -12.39
C LYS A 236 23.71 -2.12 -13.38
N ALA A 237 23.28 -0.85 -13.41
CA ALA A 237 24.01 0.23 -14.04
C ALA A 237 24.23 1.31 -12.98
N VAL A 238 25.39 1.96 -13.01
CA VAL A 238 25.69 3.06 -12.09
C VAL A 238 26.22 4.21 -12.93
N VAL A 239 25.54 5.36 -12.85
CA VAL A 239 25.89 6.60 -13.56
C VAL A 239 26.52 7.58 -12.59
#